data_AF-A0A7X9XZX4-F1
#
_entry.id   AF-A0A7X9XZX4-F1
#
_cell.length_a   1.000
_cell.length_b   1.000
_cell.length_c   1.000
_cell.angle_alpha   90.00
_cell.angle_beta   90.00
_cell.angle_gamma   90.00
#
_symmetry.space_group_name_H-M   'P 1'
#
loop_
_entity.id
_entity.type
_entity.pdbx_description
1 polymer ?
#
loop_
_entity_poly.entity_id
_entity_poly.type
_entity_poly.pdbx_seq_one_letter_code
_entity_poly.pdbx_strand_id
1 'polypeptide(L)'
;MLQHDYLLEVISRFVEAVSASLRGVLCDGDFARVGEVERAVGELLDLDAQTAMALSPQSLVTMMTLSGVGESVAAYAAYALDKVALAYERQGDATEASLRQAQASAIARAFHADGSVPKEFEELESELS
;
A
#
# COMPACT_ATOMS: atom_id res chain seq x y z
N MET A 1 -21.35 -12.93 8.75
CA MET A 1 -20.22 -13.76 9.18
C MET A 1 -19.27 -14.01 8.01
N LEU A 2 -19.67 -14.64 6.89
CA LEU A 2 -18.77 -14.93 5.75
C LEU A 2 -17.99 -13.75 5.15
N GLN A 3 -18.61 -12.57 4.97
CA GLN A 3 -17.93 -11.42 4.35
C GLN A 3 -16.85 -10.80 5.24
N HIS A 4 -17.02 -10.84 6.55
CA HIS A 4 -16.05 -10.28 7.49
C HIS A 4 -14.81 -11.18 7.59
N ASP A 5 -15.04 -12.50 7.63
CA ASP A 5 -13.97 -13.50 7.67
C ASP A 5 -13.09 -13.44 6.40
N TYR A 6 -13.73 -13.27 5.23
CA TYR A 6 -13.01 -13.08 3.97
C TYR A 6 -12.15 -11.81 3.94
N LEU A 7 -12.68 -10.68 4.41
CA LEU A 7 -11.94 -9.42 4.42
C LEU A 7 -10.71 -9.49 5.34
N LEU A 8 -10.85 -10.09 6.53
CA LEU A 8 -9.73 -10.31 7.44
C LEU A 8 -8.64 -11.21 6.82
N GLU A 9 -9.05 -12.25 6.10
CA GLU A 9 -8.12 -13.12 5.38
C GLU A 9 -7.37 -12.37 4.27
N VAL A 10 -8.07 -11.53 3.50
CA VAL A 10 -7.44 -10.67 2.47
C VAL A 10 -6.43 -9.71 3.09
N ILE A 11 -6.80 -9.05 4.19
CA ILE A 11 -5.90 -8.13 4.91
C ILE A 11 -4.68 -8.89 5.46
N SER A 12 -4.86 -10.06 6.07
CA SER A 12 -3.75 -10.87 6.61
C SER A 12 -2.74 -11.23 5.52
N ARG A 13 -3.22 -11.75 4.38
CA ARG A 13 -2.34 -12.10 3.25
C ARG A 13 -1.65 -10.87 2.67
N PHE A 14 -2.34 -9.73 2.60
CA PHE A 14 -1.75 -8.47 2.17
C PHE A 14 -0.63 -8.03 3.10
N VAL A 15 -0.86 -8.01 4.41
CA VAL A 15 0.13 -7.63 5.42
C VAL A 15 1.36 -8.55 5.33
N GLU A 16 1.16 -9.86 5.24
CA GLU A 16 2.26 -10.82 5.12
C GLU A 16 3.11 -10.56 3.87
N ALA A 17 2.46 -10.41 2.71
CA ALA A 17 3.15 -10.15 1.45
C ALA A 17 3.93 -8.83 1.46
N VAL A 18 3.27 -7.74 1.87
CA VAL A 18 3.89 -6.41 1.94
C VAL A 18 5.04 -6.39 2.94
N SER A 19 4.88 -7.00 4.11
CA SER A 19 5.94 -7.03 5.12
C SER A 19 7.17 -7.81 4.65
N ALA A 20 6.97 -8.95 3.98
CA ALA A 20 8.08 -9.74 3.45
C ALA A 20 8.84 -9.01 2.33
N SER A 21 8.13 -8.31 1.45
CA SER A 21 8.73 -7.55 0.35
C SER A 21 9.42 -6.27 0.86
N LEU A 22 8.78 -5.51 1.77
CA LEU A 22 9.36 -4.28 2.32
C LEU A 22 10.64 -4.51 3.13
N ARG A 23 10.73 -5.61 3.89
CA ARG A 23 12.01 -5.99 4.55
C ARG A 23 13.12 -6.17 3.51
N GLY A 24 12.86 -6.91 2.44
CA GLY A 24 13.84 -7.09 1.36
C GLY A 24 14.24 -5.76 0.71
N VAL A 25 13.27 -4.89 0.43
CA VAL A 25 13.52 -3.60 -0.22
C VAL A 25 14.28 -2.62 0.68
N LEU A 26 13.81 -2.42 1.91
CA LEU A 26 14.24 -1.32 2.76
C LEU A 26 15.30 -1.70 3.79
N CYS A 27 15.43 -2.98 4.16
CA CYS A 27 16.51 -3.47 5.04
C CYS A 27 17.66 -4.05 4.21
N ASP A 28 17.35 -4.92 3.22
CA ASP A 28 18.36 -5.63 2.45
C ASP A 28 18.78 -4.89 1.16
N GLY A 29 18.05 -3.84 0.77
CA GLY A 29 18.31 -3.06 -0.45
C GLY A 29 17.92 -3.77 -1.75
N ASP A 30 17.13 -4.85 -1.68
CA ASP A 30 16.62 -5.58 -2.84
C ASP A 30 15.41 -4.87 -3.46
N PHE A 31 15.69 -3.79 -4.16
CA PHE A 31 14.68 -2.95 -4.81
C PHE A 31 13.91 -3.65 -5.94
N ALA A 32 14.36 -4.80 -6.43
CA ALA A 32 13.60 -5.59 -7.40
C ALA A 32 12.23 -6.04 -6.86
N ARG A 33 12.10 -6.09 -5.53
CA ARG A 33 10.88 -6.51 -4.82
C ARG A 33 9.84 -5.39 -4.64
N VAL A 34 10.13 -4.16 -5.07
CA VAL A 34 9.14 -3.06 -5.03
C VAL A 34 7.86 -3.43 -5.79
N GLY A 35 7.99 -4.05 -6.96
CA GLY A 35 6.84 -4.51 -7.75
C GLY A 35 5.99 -5.57 -7.05
N GLU A 36 6.54 -6.31 -6.07
CA GLU A 36 5.76 -7.25 -5.26
C GLU A 36 4.79 -6.52 -4.31
N VAL A 37 5.23 -5.40 -3.74
CA VAL A 37 4.40 -4.54 -2.88
C VAL A 37 3.28 -3.90 -3.70
N GLU A 38 3.60 -3.40 -4.89
CA GLU A 38 2.61 -2.82 -5.81
C GLU A 38 1.58 -3.84 -6.28
N ARG A 39 2.03 -5.07 -6.57
CA ARG A 39 1.12 -6.17 -6.88
C ARG A 39 0.18 -6.49 -5.73
N ALA A 40 0.69 -6.53 -4.50
CA ALA A 40 -0.16 -6.74 -3.32
C ALA A 40 -1.19 -5.60 -3.17
N VAL A 41 -0.81 -4.34 -3.45
CA VAL A 41 -1.75 -3.21 -3.43
C VAL A 41 -2.80 -3.34 -4.53
N GLY A 42 -2.41 -3.72 -5.75
CA GLY A 42 -3.37 -4.00 -6.83
C GLY A 42 -4.38 -5.06 -6.42
N GLU A 43 -3.91 -6.21 -5.94
CA GLU A 43 -4.74 -7.33 -5.48
C GLU A 43 -5.71 -6.92 -4.35
N LEU A 44 -5.25 -6.12 -3.40
CA LEU A 44 -6.08 -5.57 -2.32
C LEU A 44 -7.23 -4.68 -2.84
N LEU A 45 -6.98 -3.99 -3.96
CA LEU A 45 -7.94 -3.09 -4.60
C LEU A 45 -8.78 -3.76 -5.70
N ASP A 46 -8.63 -5.07 -5.89
CA ASP A 46 -9.24 -5.85 -6.98
C ASP A 46 -8.87 -5.29 -8.37
N LEU A 47 -7.61 -4.88 -8.54
CA LEU A 47 -7.02 -4.35 -9.77
C LEU A 47 -5.71 -5.06 -10.08
N ASP A 48 -5.31 -5.08 -11.36
CA ASP A 48 -3.92 -5.41 -11.67
C ASP A 48 -3.00 -4.25 -11.23
N ALA A 49 -1.76 -4.60 -10.85
CA ALA A 49 -0.78 -3.65 -10.33
C ALA A 49 -0.53 -2.49 -11.30
N GLN A 50 -0.35 -2.80 -12.58
CA GLN A 50 -0.03 -1.79 -13.58
C GLN A 50 -1.16 -0.77 -13.72
N THR A 51 -2.41 -1.23 -13.76
CA THR A 51 -3.59 -0.34 -13.79
C THR A 51 -3.67 0.49 -12.52
N ALA A 52 -3.57 -0.12 -11.34
CA ALA A 52 -3.67 0.60 -10.07
C ALA A 52 -2.60 1.70 -9.96
N MET A 53 -1.35 1.39 -10.32
CA MET A 53 -0.22 2.31 -10.23
C MET A 53 -0.31 3.44 -11.25
N ALA A 54 -0.91 3.20 -12.42
CA ALA A 54 -1.12 4.22 -13.46
C ALA A 54 -2.24 5.23 -13.12
N LEU A 55 -3.08 4.95 -12.13
CA LEU A 55 -4.17 5.86 -11.76
C LEU A 55 -3.65 7.13 -11.10
N SER A 56 -4.29 8.26 -11.40
CA SER A 56 -4.08 9.48 -10.62
C SER A 56 -4.51 9.27 -9.15
N PRO A 57 -3.97 10.03 -8.18
CA PRO A 57 -4.37 9.92 -6.78
C PRO A 57 -5.88 9.98 -6.57
N GLN A 58 -6.57 10.90 -7.25
CA GLN A 58 -8.02 11.06 -7.13
C GLN A 58 -8.79 9.91 -7.80
N SER A 59 -8.27 9.38 -8.91
CA SER A 59 -8.87 8.22 -9.57
C SER A 59 -8.78 6.97 -8.70
N LEU A 60 -7.65 6.76 -8.02
CA LEU A 60 -7.44 5.64 -7.11
C LEU A 60 -8.43 5.70 -5.93
N VAL A 61 -8.57 6.88 -5.29
CA VAL A 61 -9.60 7.13 -4.27
C VAL A 61 -10.99 6.83 -4.80
N THR A 62 -11.32 7.30 -6.00
CA THR A 62 -12.64 7.06 -6.61
C THR A 62 -12.92 5.57 -6.79
N MET A 63 -11.93 4.80 -7.26
CA MET A 63 -12.05 3.35 -7.42
C MET A 63 -12.28 2.66 -6.07
N MET A 64 -11.55 3.04 -5.02
CA MET A 64 -11.72 2.51 -3.66
C MET A 64 -13.10 2.81 -3.06
N THR A 65 -13.64 4.01 -3.35
CA THR A 65 -15.00 4.38 -2.93
C THR A 65 -16.06 3.55 -3.65
N LEU A 66 -15.88 3.31 -4.95
CA LEU A 66 -16.83 2.54 -5.76
C LEU A 66 -16.83 1.04 -5.43
N SER A 67 -15.69 0.47 -5.05
CA SER A 67 -15.57 -0.94 -4.67
C SER A 67 -16.16 -1.24 -3.29
N GLY A 68 -16.40 -0.21 -2.46
CA GLY A 68 -17.01 -0.35 -1.14
C GLY A 68 -16.11 -0.95 -0.05
N VAL A 69 -14.84 -1.26 -0.37
CA VAL A 69 -13.85 -1.76 0.60
C VAL A 69 -12.92 -0.67 1.14
N GLY A 70 -13.00 0.55 0.60
CA GLY A 70 -12.10 1.66 0.92
C GLY A 70 -11.90 1.90 2.42
N GLU A 71 -12.96 1.98 3.21
CA GLU A 71 -12.87 2.22 4.66
C GLU A 71 -12.09 1.14 5.42
N SER A 72 -12.10 -0.11 4.92
CA SER A 72 -11.44 -1.23 5.60
C SER A 72 -9.97 -1.40 5.20
N VAL A 73 -9.61 -1.00 3.98
CA VAL A 73 -8.29 -1.29 3.40
C VAL A 73 -7.44 -0.05 3.16
N ALA A 74 -8.02 1.16 3.27
CA ALA A 74 -7.33 2.43 2.99
C ALA A 74 -6.06 2.63 3.80
N ALA A 75 -6.08 2.35 5.11
CA ALA A 75 -4.90 2.52 5.95
C ALA A 75 -3.73 1.62 5.50
N TYR A 76 -4.04 0.38 5.12
CA TYR A 76 -3.06 -0.59 4.64
C TYR A 76 -2.49 -0.21 3.27
N ALA A 77 -3.35 0.18 2.33
CA ALA A 77 -2.94 0.63 1.00
C ALA A 77 -2.12 1.92 1.07
N ALA A 78 -2.54 2.91 1.87
CA ALA A 78 -1.81 4.16 2.05
C ALA A 78 -0.43 3.92 2.66
N TYR A 79 -0.34 3.12 3.72
CA TYR A 79 0.94 2.76 4.34
C TYR A 79 1.89 2.07 3.34
N ALA A 80 1.40 1.06 2.61
CA ALA A 80 2.23 0.34 1.64
C ALA A 80 2.74 1.27 0.53
N LEU A 81 1.89 2.14 -0.01
CA LEU A 81 2.26 3.11 -1.05
C LEU A 81 3.27 4.15 -0.55
N ASP A 82 3.15 4.58 0.70
CA ASP A 82 4.13 5.49 1.32
C ASP A 82 5.51 4.82 1.43
N LYS A 83 5.57 3.55 1.83
CA LYS A 83 6.84 2.79 1.86
C LYS A 83 7.40 2.50 0.47
N VAL A 84 6.54 2.29 -0.53
CA VAL A 84 6.97 2.20 -1.94
C VAL A 84 7.54 3.54 -2.42
N ALA A 85 6.94 4.67 -2.03
CA ALA A 85 7.48 5.98 -2.34
C ALA A 85 8.89 6.15 -1.79
N LEU A 86 9.10 5.80 -0.51
CA LEU A 86 10.42 5.80 0.12
C LEU A 86 11.42 4.88 -0.62
N ALA A 87 10.98 3.71 -1.06
CA ALA A 87 11.83 2.80 -1.84
C ALA A 87 12.26 3.40 -3.18
N TYR A 88 11.37 4.10 -3.89
CA TYR A 88 11.71 4.82 -5.12
C TYR A 88 12.62 6.01 -4.87
N GLU A 89 12.42 6.76 -3.78
CA GLU A 89 13.33 7.85 -3.38
C GLU A 89 14.75 7.33 -3.16
N ARG A 90 14.90 6.20 -2.46
CA ARG A 90 16.21 5.55 -2.23
C ARG A 90 16.88 5.06 -3.52
N GLN A 91 16.10 4.76 -4.56
CA GLN A 91 16.61 4.41 -5.89
C GLN A 91 16.91 5.63 -6.77
N GLY A 92 16.51 6.83 -6.35
CA GLY A 92 16.65 8.04 -7.14
C GLY A 92 15.55 8.24 -8.19
N ASP A 93 14.46 7.46 -8.14
CA ASP A 93 13.30 7.66 -9.02
C ASP A 93 12.29 8.62 -8.36
N ALA A 94 12.59 9.91 -8.47
CA ALA A 94 11.77 10.96 -7.88
C ALA A 94 10.35 11.04 -8.49
N THR A 95 10.18 10.57 -9.73
CA THR A 95 8.88 10.64 -10.42
C THR A 95 7.91 9.63 -9.82
N GLU A 96 8.33 8.37 -9.74
CA GLU A 96 7.50 7.32 -9.12
C GLU A 96 7.32 7.57 -7.64
N ALA A 97 8.38 7.99 -6.92
CA ALA A 97 8.29 8.37 -5.51
C ALA A 97 7.19 9.42 -5.26
N SER A 98 7.22 10.52 -6.01
CA SER A 98 6.24 11.60 -5.85
C SER A 98 4.82 11.14 -6.19
N LEU A 99 4.65 10.27 -7.19
CA LEU A 99 3.34 9.74 -7.54
C LEU A 99 2.79 8.85 -6.43
N ARG A 100 3.61 7.95 -5.87
CA ARG A 100 3.17 7.01 -4.82
C ARG A 100 2.87 7.70 -3.51
N GLN A 101 3.67 8.70 -3.15
CA GLN A 101 3.38 9.54 -1.99
C GLN A 101 2.07 10.32 -2.18
N ALA A 102 1.79 10.84 -3.38
CA ALA A 102 0.56 11.56 -3.66
C ALA A 102 -0.67 10.64 -3.61
N GLN A 103 -0.56 9.41 -4.14
CA GLN A 103 -1.60 8.38 -4.04
C GLN A 103 -1.85 7.98 -2.58
N ALA A 104 -0.81 7.68 -1.81
CA ALA A 104 -0.89 7.36 -0.39
C ALA A 104 -1.61 8.47 0.41
N SER A 105 -1.17 9.71 0.20
CA SER A 105 -1.74 10.90 0.85
C SER A 105 -3.21 11.14 0.48
N ALA A 106 -3.58 10.89 -0.78
CA ALA A 106 -4.97 11.04 -1.22
C ALA A 106 -5.88 9.99 -0.57
N ILE A 107 -5.43 8.73 -0.50
CA ILE A 107 -6.16 7.65 0.16
C ILE A 107 -6.33 7.95 1.65
N ALA A 108 -5.22 8.25 2.35
CA ALA A 108 -5.24 8.51 3.78
C ALA A 108 -6.24 9.63 4.14
N ARG A 109 -6.21 10.73 3.39
CA ARG A 109 -7.11 11.87 3.59
C ARG A 109 -8.57 11.55 3.28
N ALA A 110 -8.83 10.80 2.21
CA ALA A 110 -10.18 10.49 1.77
C ALA A 110 -10.92 9.55 2.73
N PHE A 111 -10.19 8.65 3.39
CA PHE A 111 -10.75 7.64 4.30
C PHE A 111 -10.39 7.89 5.76
N HIS A 112 -9.88 9.08 6.11
CA HIS A 112 -9.48 9.46 7.47
C HIS A 112 -8.49 8.48 8.12
N ALA A 113 -7.61 7.90 7.32
CA ALA A 113 -6.53 6.99 7.75
C ALA A 113 -5.19 7.72 7.95
N ASP A 114 -5.23 9.04 8.13
CA ASP A 114 -4.05 9.87 8.23
C ASP A 114 -3.24 9.58 9.52
N GLY A 115 -1.95 9.26 9.34
CA GLY A 115 -0.94 9.40 10.39
C GLY A 115 -0.76 8.23 11.37
N SER A 116 -1.43 7.10 11.18
CA SER A 116 -1.18 5.89 11.99
C SER A 116 -0.75 4.72 11.13
N VAL A 117 0.38 4.10 11.50
CA VAL A 117 0.77 2.79 11.02
C VAL A 117 -0.33 1.79 11.42
N PRO A 118 -0.89 1.00 10.48
CA PRO A 118 -1.81 -0.08 10.85
C PRO A 118 -1.16 -1.02 11.86
N LYS A 119 -1.93 -1.51 12.84
CA LYS A 119 -1.39 -2.32 13.96
C LYS A 119 -0.57 -3.51 13.48
N GLU A 120 -1.03 -4.13 12.40
CA GLU A 120 -0.43 -5.29 11.76
C GLU A 120 0.93 -4.97 11.11
N PHE A 121 1.25 -3.69 10.90
CA PHE A 121 2.54 -3.22 10.41
C PHE A 121 3.43 -2.57 11.49
N GLU A 122 2.99 -2.46 12.76
CA GLU A 122 3.79 -1.80 13.81
C GLU A 122 5.15 -2.48 14.05
N GLU A 123 5.18 -3.81 14.01
CA GLU A 123 6.44 -4.58 14.11
C GLU A 123 7.36 -4.29 12.93
N LEU A 124 6.81 -4.30 11.72
CA LEU A 124 7.56 -3.96 10.51
C LEU A 124 8.12 -2.53 10.60
N GLU A 125 7.31 -1.54 10.96
CA GLU A 125 7.77 -0.14 11.06
C GLU A 125 8.94 0.02 12.03
N SER A 126 8.91 -0.73 13.13
CA SER A 126 9.99 -0.73 14.13
C SER A 126 11.31 -1.29 13.58
N GLU A 127 11.24 -2.21 12.61
CA GLU A 127 12.42 -2.73 11.92
C GLU A 127 12.94 -1.81 10.80
N LEU A 128 12.06 -1.01 10.19
CA LEU A 128 12.38 -0.11 9.08
C LEU A 128 13.00 1.24 9.53
N SER A 129 12.86 1.57 10.82
CA SER A 129 13.35 2.81 11.46
C SER A 129 14.82 2.74 11.85
#